data_AF-A0A538LW02-F1
#
_entry.id   AF-A0A538LW02-F1
#
_cell.length_a   1.000
_cell.length_b   1.000
_cell.length_c   1.000
_cell.angle_alpha   90.00
_cell.angle_beta   90.00
_cell.angle_gamma   90.00
#
_symmetry.space_group_name_H-M   'P 1'
#
loop_
_entity.id
_entity.type
_entity.pdbx_description
1 polymer ?
#
loop_
_entity_poly.entity_id
_entity_poly.type
_entity_poly.pdbx_seq_one_letter_code
_entity_poly.pdbx_strand_id
1 'polypeptide(L)'
;MAEPHESDRAVVDDGKVQGCELCEAARITPWHHEDDVCWVADCEICDVPMVVWRRHGAEPPGPAVDHMIAVLERVGTARFGPDGFSIDRVMRQMPHHFHAHARDPGWFMRRFGGGRR
;
A
#
# COMPACT_ATOMS: atom_id res chain seq x y z
N MET A 1 14.40 2.64 -24.97
CA MET A 1 14.33 3.94 -24.28
C MET A 1 14.47 3.63 -22.81
N ALA A 2 15.42 4.23 -22.11
CA ALA A 2 15.58 3.98 -20.68
C ALA A 2 14.44 4.70 -19.94
N GLU A 3 13.69 3.97 -19.13
CA GLU A 3 12.75 4.58 -18.17
C GLU A 3 13.54 5.60 -17.33
N PRO A 4 13.05 6.84 -17.15
CA PRO A 4 13.74 7.81 -16.32
C PRO A 4 13.92 7.24 -14.91
N HIS A 5 15.13 7.41 -14.37
CA HIS A 5 15.46 6.96 -13.02
C HIS A 5 14.53 7.66 -12.03
N GLU A 6 14.00 6.97 -11.01
CA GLU A 6 13.00 7.54 -10.10
C GLU A 6 13.47 8.84 -9.40
N SER A 7 14.79 8.97 -9.25
CA SER A 7 15.50 10.15 -8.72
C SER A 7 15.43 11.41 -9.61
N ASP A 8 15.01 11.30 -10.88
CA ASP A 8 14.80 12.44 -11.80
C ASP A 8 13.35 12.94 -11.81
N ARG A 9 12.44 12.28 -11.10
CA ARG A 9 11.03 12.69 -11.04
C ARG A 9 10.88 13.94 -10.17
N ALA A 10 10.28 14.98 -10.72
CA ALA A 10 10.04 16.22 -10.00
C ALA A 10 9.10 16.02 -8.80
N VAL A 11 9.40 16.69 -7.69
CA VAL A 11 8.47 16.86 -6.58
C VAL A 11 7.37 17.82 -7.05
N VAL A 12 6.11 17.39 -6.97
CA VAL A 12 4.96 18.14 -7.54
C VAL A 12 4.01 18.72 -6.49
N ASP A 13 4.17 18.32 -5.22
CA ASP A 13 3.39 18.77 -4.07
C ASP A 13 4.17 18.48 -2.78
N ASP A 14 3.57 18.70 -1.61
CA ASP A 14 4.06 18.60 -0.22
C ASP A 14 4.65 17.23 0.18
N GLY A 15 5.63 16.73 -0.57
CA GLY A 15 6.27 15.43 -0.45
C GLY A 15 5.84 14.39 -1.51
N LYS A 16 5.12 14.76 -2.58
CA LYS A 16 4.73 13.82 -3.65
C LYS A 16 5.64 13.91 -4.87
N VAL A 17 5.83 12.78 -5.56
CA VAL A 17 6.69 12.66 -6.74
C VAL A 17 5.85 12.34 -7.99
N GLN A 18 6.10 13.06 -9.09
CA GLN A 18 5.40 12.84 -10.35
C GLN A 18 5.67 11.44 -10.91
N GLY A 19 4.62 10.74 -11.37
CA GLY A 19 4.76 9.41 -11.96
C GLY A 19 4.94 8.27 -10.95
N CYS A 20 4.84 8.56 -9.64
CA CYS A 20 4.64 7.53 -8.63
C CYS A 20 3.13 7.27 -8.48
N GLU A 21 2.70 6.05 -8.79
CA GLU A 21 1.28 5.63 -8.72
C GLU A 21 0.72 5.73 -7.29
N LEU A 22 1.56 5.49 -6.29
CA LEU A 22 1.19 5.62 -4.88
C LEU A 22 1.06 7.08 -4.42
N CYS A 23 1.81 8.01 -5.04
CA CYS A 23 1.62 9.45 -4.83
C CYS A 23 0.36 9.97 -5.52
N GLU A 24 0.06 9.47 -6.72
CA GLU A 24 -1.15 9.81 -7.46
C GLU A 24 -2.41 9.43 -6.69
N ALA A 25 -2.39 8.27 -6.01
CA ALA A 25 -3.48 7.76 -5.19
C ALA A 25 -4.81 7.73 -5.96
N ALA A 26 -4.77 7.23 -7.19
CA ALA A 26 -5.95 7.07 -8.03
C ALA A 26 -6.98 6.13 -7.36
N ARG A 27 -8.24 6.55 -7.30
CA ARG A 27 -9.33 5.82 -6.65
C ARG A 27 -9.90 4.70 -7.54
N ILE A 28 -9.08 3.73 -7.89
CA ILE A 28 -9.41 2.63 -8.82
C ILE A 28 -9.86 1.33 -8.13
N THR A 29 -9.59 1.18 -6.84
CA THR A 29 -10.04 0.06 -5.99
C THR A 29 -10.90 0.57 -4.83
N PRO A 30 -11.56 -0.30 -4.04
CA PRO A 30 -12.26 0.12 -2.84
C PRO A 30 -11.34 0.81 -1.83
N TRP A 31 -11.74 1.99 -1.35
CA TRP A 31 -11.05 2.75 -0.29
C TRP A 31 -11.72 2.52 1.06
N HIS A 32 -10.91 2.39 2.11
CA HIS A 32 -11.36 2.11 3.47
C HIS A 32 -11.04 3.24 4.44
N HIS A 33 -9.98 4.01 4.17
CA HIS A 33 -9.50 5.08 5.05
C HIS A 33 -8.68 6.11 4.27
N GLU A 34 -8.74 7.37 4.70
CA GLU A 34 -7.84 8.45 4.26
C GLU A 34 -7.72 9.47 5.40
N ASP A 35 -6.49 9.88 5.71
CA ASP A 35 -6.18 10.97 6.61
C ASP A 35 -4.91 11.71 6.16
N ASP A 36 -4.40 12.60 7.02
CA ASP A 36 -3.24 13.41 6.69
C ASP A 36 -1.92 12.62 6.61
N VAL A 37 -1.87 11.42 7.20
CA VAL A 37 -0.69 10.55 7.21
C VAL A 37 -0.75 9.51 6.10
N CYS A 38 -1.91 8.90 5.87
CA CYS A 38 -2.01 7.72 5.01
C CYS A 38 -3.39 7.52 4.39
N TRP A 39 -3.45 6.60 3.43
CA TRP A 39 -4.69 6.05 2.92
C TRP A 39 -4.64 4.52 2.93
N VAL A 40 -5.81 3.89 3.00
CA VAL A 40 -5.97 2.43 2.88
C VAL A 40 -6.97 2.10 1.79
N ALA A 41 -6.56 1.28 0.85
CA ALA A 41 -7.40 0.75 -0.22
C ALA A 41 -7.04 -0.72 -0.49
N ASP A 42 -7.90 -1.44 -1.20
CA ASP A 42 -7.53 -2.79 -1.67
C ASP A 42 -6.42 -2.67 -2.74
N CYS A 43 -5.36 -3.46 -2.62
CA CYS A 43 -4.29 -3.51 -3.63
C CYS A 43 -4.79 -4.19 -4.91
N GLU A 44 -4.65 -3.55 -6.06
CA GLU A 44 -5.06 -4.09 -7.36
C GLU A 44 -4.41 -5.45 -7.69
N ILE A 45 -3.15 -5.63 -7.27
CA ILE A 45 -2.40 -6.86 -7.56
C ILE A 45 -2.74 -7.96 -6.56
N CYS A 46 -2.80 -7.62 -5.27
CA CYS A 46 -2.89 -8.61 -4.19
C CYS A 46 -4.33 -8.92 -3.74
N ASP A 47 -5.30 -8.05 -4.06
CA ASP A 47 -6.70 -8.12 -3.59
C ASP A 47 -6.86 -8.19 -2.07
N VAL A 48 -5.98 -7.45 -1.37
CA VAL A 48 -6.00 -7.30 0.09
C VAL A 48 -5.79 -5.85 0.49
N PRO A 49 -6.24 -5.42 1.69
CA PRO A 49 -6.02 -4.06 2.16
C PRO A 49 -4.54 -3.70 2.18
N MET A 50 -4.21 -2.52 1.65
CA MET A 50 -2.88 -1.94 1.62
C MET A 50 -2.94 -0.53 2.20
N VAL A 51 -2.10 -0.25 3.18
CA VAL A 51 -1.85 1.11 3.65
C VAL A 51 -0.68 1.70 2.90
N VAL A 52 -0.78 2.98 2.57
CA VAL A 52 0.26 3.72 1.87
C VAL A 52 0.48 5.06 2.56
N TRP A 53 1.75 5.42 2.72
CA TRP A 53 2.11 6.72 3.26
C TRP A 53 1.72 7.83 2.28
N ARG A 54 1.12 8.93 2.75
CA ARG A 54 0.66 9.99 1.85
C ARG A 54 1.81 10.75 1.17
N ARG A 55 3.00 10.75 1.78
CA ARG A 55 4.23 11.31 1.21
C ARG A 55 5.06 10.22 0.54
N HIS A 56 5.88 10.62 -0.43
CA HIS A 56 6.87 9.77 -1.08
C HIS A 56 8.04 9.48 -0.14
N GLY A 57 8.57 8.26 -0.23
CA GLY A 57 9.73 7.82 0.55
C GLY A 57 9.52 6.43 1.15
N ALA A 58 10.61 5.68 1.25
CA ALA A 58 10.62 4.31 1.77
C ALA A 58 10.67 4.24 3.31
N GLU A 59 11.09 5.34 3.96
CA GLU A 59 11.37 5.39 5.40
C GLU A 59 10.55 6.50 6.08
N PRO A 60 9.26 6.27 6.37
CA PRO A 60 8.47 7.20 7.15
C PRO A 60 9.00 7.28 8.59
N PRO A 61 8.78 8.42 9.29
CA PRO A 61 9.06 8.51 10.72
C PRO A 61 8.32 7.44 11.52
N GLY A 62 8.92 6.96 12.62
CA GLY A 62 8.34 5.91 13.48
C GLY A 62 6.85 6.13 13.83
N PRO A 63 6.45 7.32 14.34
CA PRO A 63 5.05 7.59 14.65
C PRO A 63 4.10 7.49 13.45
N ALA A 64 4.58 7.81 12.24
CA ALA A 64 3.78 7.65 11.02
C ALA A 64 3.64 6.16 10.66
N VAL A 65 4.69 5.35 10.85
CA VAL A 65 4.62 3.90 10.67
C VAL A 65 3.62 3.30 11.66
N ASP A 66 3.71 3.64 12.94
CA ASP A 66 2.82 3.11 13.98
C ASP A 66 1.35 3.44 13.66
N HIS A 67 1.08 4.68 13.26
CA HIS A 67 -0.26 5.10 12.83
C HIS A 67 -0.76 4.30 11.62
N MET A 68 0.07 4.17 10.59
CA MET A 68 -0.29 3.41 9.38
C MET A 68 -0.58 1.94 9.67
N ILE A 69 0.24 1.30 10.51
CA ILE A 69 0.01 -0.09 10.89
C ILE A 69 -1.27 -0.24 11.71
N ALA A 70 -1.54 0.65 12.67
CA ALA A 70 -2.78 0.60 13.46
C ALA A 70 -4.04 0.80 12.58
N VAL A 71 -3.97 1.70 11.60
CA VAL A 71 -5.05 1.90 10.63
C VAL A 71 -5.25 0.65 9.77
N LEU A 72 -4.16 0.05 9.27
CA LEU A 72 -4.21 -1.16 8.46
C LEU A 72 -4.75 -2.36 9.25
N GLU A 73 -4.33 -2.53 10.50
CA GLU A 73 -4.81 -3.58 11.39
C GLU A 73 -6.31 -3.46 11.65
N ARG A 74 -6.83 -2.23 11.84
CA ARG A 74 -8.27 -1.99 11.98
C ARG A 74 -9.04 -2.45 10.74
N VAL A 75 -8.56 -2.09 9.54
CA VAL A 75 -9.20 -2.48 8.28
C VAL A 75 -9.07 -4.00 8.04
N GLY A 76 -7.90 -4.57 8.30
CA GLY A 76 -7.65 -6.01 8.21
C GLY A 76 -8.54 -6.80 9.16
N THR A 77 -8.69 -6.35 10.41
CA THR A 77 -9.55 -6.97 11.43
C THR A 77 -11.02 -6.94 10.98
N ALA A 78 -11.49 -5.83 10.42
CA ALA A 78 -12.85 -5.74 9.91
C ALA A 78 -13.11 -6.70 8.74
N ARG A 79 -12.10 -6.97 7.91
CA ARG A 79 -12.22 -7.84 6.72
C ARG A 79 -12.03 -9.32 7.04
N PHE A 80 -11.06 -9.66 7.88
CA PHE A 80 -10.58 -11.03 8.07
C PHE A 80 -10.75 -11.56 9.50
N GLY A 81 -11.13 -10.70 10.45
CA GLY A 81 -11.07 -11.01 11.88
C GLY A 81 -9.69 -10.74 12.48
N PRO A 82 -9.58 -10.69 13.83
CA PRO A 82 -8.38 -10.24 14.54
C PRO A 82 -7.13 -11.09 14.28
N ASP A 83 -7.30 -12.40 14.05
CA ASP A 83 -6.19 -13.34 13.76
C ASP A 83 -6.20 -13.80 12.29
N GLY A 84 -6.98 -13.13 11.44
CA GLY A 84 -7.23 -13.57 10.06
C GLY A 84 -6.15 -13.15 9.08
N PHE A 85 -5.15 -12.37 9.50
CA PHE A 85 -4.14 -11.78 8.60
C PHE A 85 -2.81 -11.52 9.31
N SER A 86 -1.79 -11.25 8.51
CA SER A 86 -0.50 -10.73 8.95
C SER A 86 -0.11 -9.50 8.14
N ILE A 87 0.69 -8.62 8.74
CA ILE A 87 1.18 -7.41 8.11
C ILE A 87 2.45 -7.73 7.30
N ASP A 88 2.40 -7.55 5.98
CA ASP A 88 3.55 -7.65 5.08
C ASP A 88 4.03 -6.25 4.69
N ARG A 89 5.23 -5.89 5.15
CA ARG A 89 5.91 -4.61 4.85
C ARG A 89 6.91 -4.71 3.70
N VAL A 90 7.01 -5.85 3.02
CA VAL A 90 7.99 -6.03 1.96
C VAL A 90 7.52 -5.34 0.67
N MET A 91 8.15 -4.22 0.35
CA MET A 91 7.86 -3.38 -0.81
C MET A 91 8.54 -3.89 -2.08
N ARG A 92 7.89 -4.84 -2.78
CA ARG A 92 8.51 -5.54 -3.93
C ARG A 92 8.47 -4.75 -5.24
N GLN A 93 7.34 -4.14 -5.56
CA GLN A 93 7.14 -3.46 -6.86
C GLN A 93 7.38 -1.95 -6.77
N MET A 94 7.08 -1.35 -5.62
CA MET A 94 7.29 0.07 -5.34
C MET A 94 8.24 0.23 -4.14
N PRO A 95 9.53 -0.13 -4.27
CA PRO A 95 10.47 -0.17 -3.14
C PRO A 95 10.79 1.20 -2.54
N HIS A 96 10.46 2.29 -3.24
CA HIS A 96 10.81 3.65 -2.89
C HIS A 96 9.65 4.47 -2.28
N HIS A 97 8.46 3.88 -2.16
CA HIS A 97 7.29 4.51 -1.53
C HIS A 97 6.67 3.55 -0.52
N PHE A 98 6.70 3.95 0.76
CA PHE A 98 6.23 3.14 1.87
C PHE A 98 4.78 2.67 1.70
N HIS A 99 4.61 1.36 1.74
CA HIS A 99 3.32 0.70 1.83
C HIS A 99 3.43 -0.66 2.54
N ALA A 100 2.32 -1.11 3.11
CA ALA A 100 2.21 -2.42 3.75
C ALA A 100 0.86 -3.05 3.43
N HIS A 101 0.79 -4.38 3.47
CA HIS A 101 -0.42 -5.15 3.16
C HIS A 101 -0.90 -5.96 4.36
N ALA A 102 -2.21 -6.05 4.56
CA ALA A 102 -2.83 -7.01 5.47
C ALA A 102 -3.16 -8.30 4.71
N ARG A 103 -2.31 -9.32 4.80
CA ARG A 103 -2.43 -10.57 4.03
C ARG A 103 -3.02 -11.69 4.90
N ASP A 104 -4.18 -12.20 4.55
CA ASP A 104 -4.70 -13.44 5.13
C ASP A 104 -3.99 -14.67 4.55
N PRO A 105 -3.96 -15.82 5.25
CA PRO A 105 -3.21 -17.01 4.81
C PRO A 105 -3.57 -17.53 3.41
N GLY A 106 -4.79 -17.29 2.94
CA GLY A 106 -5.29 -17.76 1.65
C GLY A 106 -5.06 -16.80 0.47
N TRP A 107 -4.46 -15.62 0.70
CA TRP A 107 -4.37 -14.55 -0.30
C TRP A 107 -3.75 -15.02 -1.63
N PHE A 108 -2.64 -15.76 -1.57
CA PHE A 108 -1.93 -16.23 -2.74
C PHE A 108 -2.76 -17.22 -3.56
N MET A 109 -3.44 -18.16 -2.88
CA MET A 109 -4.29 -19.16 -3.53
C MET A 109 -5.52 -18.54 -4.17
N ARG A 110 -6.17 -17.56 -3.52
CA ARG A 110 -7.33 -16.88 -4.10
C ARG A 110 -6.98 -16.04 -5.32
N ARG A 111 -5.79 -15.43 -5.34
CA ARG A 111 -5.37 -14.55 -6.44
C ARG A 111 -4.67 -15.26 -7.60
N PHE A 112 -3.90 -16.32 -7.32
CA PHE A 112 -3.03 -16.99 -8.30
C PHE A 112 -3.18 -18.53 -8.32
N GLY A 113 -3.83 -19.13 -7.34
CA GLY A 113 -4.05 -20.59 -7.26
C GLY A 113 -5.17 -21.11 -8.17
N GLY A 114 -5.96 -20.22 -8.75
CA GLY A 114 -6.95 -20.55 -9.78
C GLY A 114 -6.30 -20.69 -11.15
N GLY A 115 -5.83 -21.88 -11.47
CA GLY A 115 -5.42 -22.23 -12.84
C GLY A 115 -6.54 -21.92 -13.84
N ARG A 116 -6.15 -21.40 -15.00
CA ARG A 116 -6.99 -21.13 -16.17
C ARG A 116 -8.10 -22.17 -16.32
N ARG A 117 -9.35 -21.72 -16.31
CA ARG A 117 -10.44 -22.40 -16.98
C ARG A 117 -10.85 -21.55 -18.17
#